data_AF-I2GYY1-F1
#
_entry.id   AF-I2GYY1-F1
#
_cell.length_a   1.000
_cell.length_b   1.000
_cell.length_c   1.000
_cell.angle_alpha   90.00
_cell.angle_beta   90.00
_cell.angle_gamma   90.00
#
_symmetry.space_group_name_H-M   'P 1'
#
loop_
_entity.id
_entity.type
_entity.pdbx_description
1 polymer ?
#
loop_
_entity_poly.entity_id
_entity_poly.type
_entity_poly.pdbx_seq_one_letter_code
_entity_poly.pdbx_strand_id
1 'polypeptide(L)'
;MEKSRSISFDNLSQDFIEKMKDAFQVIDENGDGSITESDLKKVYNDLGKKVDDKFLSNMLKDGPLSFPEFLTMMGKKTSSFASKTELVECFKAFMPDDGRTTIDQEELIQYLKFAGIEDPSTQFADIFNNFTSYSQTEQKTVFHSQHFIDSITE
;
A
#
# COMPACT_ATOMS: atom_id res chain seq x y z
N MET A 1 -2.14 20.71 -16.17
CA MET A 1 -0.74 20.54 -15.75
C MET A 1 -0.76 20.01 -14.33
N GLU A 2 -0.84 18.70 -14.16
CA GLU A 2 -0.70 18.06 -12.85
C GLU A 2 0.74 18.27 -12.38
N LYS A 3 0.92 19.10 -11.36
CA LYS A 3 2.20 19.18 -10.65
C LYS A 3 2.34 17.87 -9.91
N SER A 4 3.24 17.00 -10.40
CA SER A 4 3.77 15.87 -9.65
C SER A 4 4.07 16.35 -8.23
N ARG A 5 3.29 15.88 -7.25
CA ARG A 5 3.64 16.06 -5.83
C ARG A 5 5.00 15.37 -5.65
N SER A 6 6.05 16.16 -5.52
CA SER A 6 7.34 15.68 -5.03
C SER A 6 7.09 15.19 -3.61
N ILE A 7 7.24 13.88 -3.40
CA ILE A 7 7.17 13.31 -2.06
C ILE A 7 8.33 13.89 -1.29
N SER A 8 8.03 14.66 -0.24
CA SER A 8 9.06 15.17 0.66
C SER A 8 9.57 13.99 1.48
N PHE A 9 10.85 13.66 1.31
CA PHE A 9 11.51 12.53 1.98
C PHE A 9 11.37 12.58 3.51
N ASP A 10 11.09 13.76 4.07
CA ASP A 10 10.88 14.00 5.50
C ASP A 10 9.67 13.27 6.10
N ASN A 11 8.73 12.77 5.29
CA ASN A 11 7.54 12.05 5.76
C ASN A 11 7.64 10.53 5.62
N LEU A 12 8.74 9.99 5.11
CA LEU A 12 8.94 8.54 5.03
C LEU A 12 9.41 8.02 6.39
N SER A 13 8.75 6.98 6.92
CA SER A 13 9.18 6.37 8.19
C SER A 13 10.57 5.75 8.04
N GLN A 14 11.34 5.73 9.12
CA GLN A 14 12.67 5.13 9.13
C GLN A 14 12.62 3.63 8.75
N ASP A 15 11.60 2.90 9.22
CA ASP A 15 11.34 1.50 8.84
C ASP A 15 11.10 1.33 7.33
N PHE A 16 10.39 2.27 6.70
CA PHE A 16 10.18 2.25 5.25
C PHE A 16 11.50 2.50 4.50
N ILE A 17 12.30 3.46 4.96
CA ILE A 17 13.61 3.75 4.35
C ILE A 17 14.53 2.53 4.45
N GLU A 18 14.56 1.85 5.60
CA GLU A 18 15.36 0.64 5.82
C GLU A 18 14.89 -0.51 4.91
N LYS A 19 13.58 -0.80 4.85
CA LYS A 19 13.02 -1.81 3.94
C LYS A 19 13.32 -1.51 2.47
N MET A 20 13.22 -0.24 2.07
CA MET A 20 13.53 0.17 0.70
C MET A 20 15.03 0.07 0.41
N LYS A 21 15.89 0.28 1.39
CA LYS A 21 17.34 0.09 1.26
C LYS A 21 17.67 -1.38 1.05
N ASP A 22 17.09 -2.28 1.84
CA ASP A 22 17.28 -3.72 1.67
C ASP A 22 16.76 -4.20 0.32
N ALA A 23 15.56 -3.74 -0.09
CA ALA A 23 15.01 -4.04 -1.41
C ALA A 23 15.90 -3.51 -2.54
N PHE A 24 16.46 -2.30 -2.39
CA PHE A 24 17.38 -1.73 -3.37
C PHE A 24 18.64 -2.59 -3.51
N GLN A 25 19.23 -3.04 -2.40
CA GLN A 25 20.41 -3.90 -2.41
C GLN A 25 20.16 -5.29 -3.00
N VAL A 26 18.95 -5.82 -2.85
CA VAL A 26 18.56 -7.09 -3.50
C VAL A 26 18.46 -6.92 -5.01
N ILE A 27 18.06 -5.73 -5.48
CA ILE A 27 17.93 -5.45 -6.91
C ILE A 27 19.29 -5.08 -7.52
N ASP A 28 20.05 -4.19 -6.88
CA ASP A 28 21.39 -3.73 -7.27
C ASP A 28 22.45 -4.82 -7.03
N GLU A 29 22.43 -5.87 -7.86
CA GLU A 29 23.28 -7.05 -7.68
C GLU A 29 24.77 -6.76 -7.82
N ASN A 30 25.14 -5.85 -8.72
CA ASN A 30 26.52 -5.46 -8.93
C ASN A 30 27.01 -4.45 -7.87
N GLY A 31 26.09 -3.91 -7.05
CA GLY A 31 26.40 -3.02 -5.94
C GLY A 31 27.00 -1.68 -6.39
N ASP A 32 26.67 -1.24 -7.60
CA ASP A 32 27.21 0.01 -8.16
C ASP A 32 26.41 1.25 -7.72
N GLY A 33 25.33 1.03 -6.95
CA GLY A 33 24.46 2.07 -6.42
C GLY A 33 23.39 2.53 -7.41
N SER A 34 23.20 1.82 -8.52
CA SER A 34 22.25 2.16 -9.58
C SER A 34 21.52 0.91 -10.11
N ILE A 35 20.19 0.93 -10.10
CA ILE A 35 19.40 -0.17 -10.68
C ILE A 35 19.29 0.00 -12.19
N THR A 36 19.78 -0.99 -12.94
CA THR A 36 19.72 -1.05 -14.40
C THR A 36 18.62 -1.99 -14.92
N GLU A 37 18.42 -2.01 -16.24
CA GLU A 37 17.45 -2.92 -16.88
C GLU A 37 17.82 -4.38 -16.66
N SER A 38 19.12 -4.69 -16.64
CA SER A 38 19.64 -6.03 -16.40
C SER A 38 19.29 -6.51 -15.00
N ASP A 39 19.45 -5.64 -14.00
CA ASP A 39 19.15 -5.91 -12.60
C ASP A 39 17.67 -6.23 -12.40
N LEU A 40 16.79 -5.37 -12.95
CA LEU A 40 15.34 -5.61 -12.90
C LEU A 40 14.97 -6.91 -13.59
N LYS A 41 15.48 -7.18 -14.81
CA LYS A 41 15.22 -8.43 -15.53
C LYS A 41 15.59 -9.65 -14.69
N LYS A 42 16.74 -9.60 -14.02
CA LYS A 42 17.20 -10.70 -13.18
C LYS A 42 16.26 -10.92 -12.01
N VAL A 43 15.93 -9.88 -11.26
CA VAL A 43 15.00 -9.98 -10.11
C VAL A 43 13.64 -10.51 -10.53
N TYR A 44 13.08 -10.03 -11.64
CA TYR A 44 11.79 -10.52 -12.14
C TYR A 44 11.86 -12.00 -12.54
N ASN A 45 12.96 -12.43 -13.18
CA ASN A 45 13.19 -13.85 -13.49
C ASN A 45 13.33 -14.70 -12.23
N ASP A 46 14.06 -14.24 -11.21
CA ASP A 46 14.24 -14.95 -9.93
C ASP A 46 12.91 -15.10 -9.17
N LEU A 47 12.00 -14.12 -9.31
CA LEU A 47 10.63 -14.18 -8.80
C LEU A 47 9.68 -15.03 -9.68
N GLY A 48 10.17 -15.61 -10.78
CA GLY A 48 9.36 -16.37 -11.73
C GLY A 48 8.32 -15.53 -12.50
N LYS A 49 8.46 -14.20 -12.48
CA LYS A 49 7.55 -13.26 -13.13
C LYS A 49 8.12 -12.80 -14.47
N LYS A 50 7.36 -12.95 -15.54
CA LYS A 50 7.70 -12.31 -16.82
C LYS A 50 7.43 -10.82 -16.73
N VAL A 51 8.46 -10.01 -17.00
CA VAL A 51 8.35 -8.56 -17.11
C VAL A 51 8.50 -8.15 -18.58
N ASP A 52 7.70 -7.19 -19.02
CA ASP A 52 7.75 -6.68 -20.39
C ASP A 52 8.87 -5.64 -20.54
N ASP A 53 9.64 -5.71 -21.63
CA ASP A 53 10.74 -4.79 -21.88
C ASP A 53 10.27 -3.33 -21.95
N LYS A 54 9.05 -3.05 -22.43
CA LYS A 54 8.50 -1.68 -22.45
C LYS A 54 8.21 -1.17 -21.05
N PHE A 55 7.81 -2.05 -20.14
CA PHE A 55 7.59 -1.66 -18.76
C PHE A 55 8.91 -1.25 -18.09
N LEU A 56 9.98 -2.03 -18.29
CA LEU A 56 11.31 -1.70 -17.77
C LEU A 56 11.88 -0.42 -18.40
N SER A 57 11.78 -0.29 -19.72
CA SER A 57 12.22 0.92 -20.43
C SER A 57 11.45 2.17 -19.97
N ASN A 58 10.16 2.04 -19.66
CA ASN A 58 9.39 3.13 -19.06
C ASN A 58 9.83 3.43 -17.62
N MET A 59 10.22 2.43 -16.82
CA MET A 59 10.74 2.64 -15.47
C MET A 59 12.11 3.33 -15.48
N LEU A 60 12.96 3.01 -16.46
CA LEU A 60 14.33 3.50 -16.61
C LEU A 60 14.47 4.57 -17.69
N LYS A 61 13.37 5.26 -18.01
CA LYS A 61 13.31 6.21 -19.14
C LYS A 61 14.36 7.32 -19.02
N ASP A 62 14.63 7.76 -17.79
CA ASP A 62 15.56 8.84 -17.48
C ASP A 62 16.98 8.32 -17.14
N GLY A 63 17.22 7.01 -17.25
CA GLY A 63 18.49 6.35 -16.94
C GLY A 63 18.39 5.30 -15.82
N PRO A 64 19.53 4.74 -15.39
CA PRO A 64 19.61 3.88 -14.20
C PRO A 64 19.05 4.58 -12.96
N LEU A 65 18.32 3.85 -12.11
CA LEU A 65 17.70 4.43 -10.93
C LEU A 65 18.68 4.46 -9.74
N SER A 66 19.00 5.65 -9.27
CA SER A 66 19.69 5.82 -7.99
C SER A 66 18.75 5.52 -6.81
N PHE A 67 19.31 5.27 -5.61
CA PHE A 67 18.51 5.01 -4.41
C PHE A 67 17.46 6.11 -4.10
N PRO A 68 17.76 7.43 -4.19
CA PRO A 68 16.75 8.48 -4.01
C PRO A 68 15.63 8.46 -5.06
N GLU A 69 15.93 8.10 -6.31
CA GLU A 69 14.94 7.98 -7.38
C GLU A 69 14.06 6.74 -7.18
N PHE A 70 14.66 5.62 -6.78
CA PHE A 70 13.95 4.41 -6.36
C PHE A 70 13.00 4.70 -5.20
N LEU A 71 13.44 5.41 -4.17
CA LEU A 71 12.60 5.85 -3.05
C LEU A 71 11.46 6.77 -3.51
N THR A 72 11.73 7.69 -4.43
CA THR A 72 10.69 8.56 -4.98
C THR A 72 9.65 7.76 -5.77
N MET A 73 10.09 6.79 -6.56
CA MET A 73 9.24 5.93 -7.36
C MET A 73 8.41 4.99 -6.48
N MET A 74 9.05 4.32 -5.52
CA MET A 74 8.38 3.48 -4.53
C MET A 74 7.44 4.31 -3.68
N GLY A 75 7.88 5.45 -3.15
CA GLY A 75 7.04 6.41 -2.43
C GLY A 75 5.80 6.82 -3.22
N LYS A 76 5.89 7.03 -4.54
CA LYS A 76 4.71 7.36 -5.39
C LYS A 76 3.76 6.18 -5.58
N LYS A 77 4.28 4.95 -5.57
CA LYS A 77 3.46 3.73 -5.61
C LYS A 77 2.92 3.33 -4.24
N THR A 78 3.65 3.64 -3.17
CA THR A 78 3.32 3.30 -1.78
C THR A 78 2.57 4.38 -1.04
N SER A 79 2.57 5.64 -1.51
CA SER A 79 1.57 6.64 -1.12
C SER A 79 0.15 6.27 -1.57
N SER A 80 0.00 5.15 -2.30
CA SER A 80 -1.27 4.47 -2.51
C SER A 80 -1.65 3.46 -1.42
N PHE A 81 -0.75 3.14 -0.49
CA PHE A 81 -1.00 2.28 0.67
C PHE A 81 -0.89 3.13 1.94
N ALA A 82 -2.01 3.34 2.62
CA ALA A 82 -2.02 4.06 3.88
C ALA A 82 -1.18 3.30 4.93
N SER A 83 -0.37 4.02 5.71
CA SER A 83 0.41 3.43 6.80
C SER A 83 -0.48 2.87 7.92
N LYS A 84 0.07 1.99 8.78
CA LYS A 84 -0.64 1.48 9.97
C LYS A 84 -1.27 2.63 10.77
N THR A 85 -0.49 3.68 11.02
CA THR A 85 -0.93 4.84 11.79
C THR A 85 -2.07 5.59 11.10
N GLU A 86 -1.94 5.86 9.80
CA GLU A 86 -2.99 6.54 9.03
C GLU A 86 -4.27 5.69 8.97
N LEU A 87 -4.15 4.37 8.80
CA LEU A 87 -5.30 3.46 8.81
C LEU A 87 -5.96 3.42 10.19
N VAL A 88 -5.17 3.33 11.26
CA VAL A 88 -5.68 3.38 12.65
C VAL A 88 -6.37 4.71 12.92
N GLU A 89 -5.82 5.84 12.51
CA GLU A 89 -6.45 7.16 12.67
C GLU A 89 -7.73 7.29 11.85
N CYS A 90 -7.74 6.79 10.60
CA CYS A 90 -8.94 6.69 9.79
C CYS A 90 -10.01 5.86 10.50
N PHE A 91 -9.65 4.68 11.02
CA PHE A 91 -10.60 3.80 11.71
C PHE A 91 -11.09 4.36 13.05
N LYS A 92 -10.23 5.07 13.79
CA LYS A 92 -10.62 5.82 14.99
C LYS A 92 -11.60 6.94 14.69
N ALA A 93 -11.54 7.58 13.51
CA ALA A 93 -12.53 8.57 13.13
C ALA A 93 -13.96 7.98 13.00
N PHE A 94 -14.08 6.68 12.71
CA PHE A 94 -15.35 5.95 12.67
C PHE A 94 -15.78 5.37 14.01
N MET A 95 -14.88 5.30 14.99
CA MET A 95 -15.14 4.76 16.32
C MET A 95 -15.16 5.92 17.33
N PRO A 96 -16.33 6.47 17.68
CA PRO A 96 -16.40 7.33 18.86
C PRO A 96 -15.83 6.56 20.05
N ASP A 97 -15.12 7.23 20.96
CA ASP A 97 -14.31 6.68 22.06
C ASP A 97 -15.14 5.90 23.12
N ASP A 98 -15.85 4.85 22.66
CA ASP A 98 -16.78 4.01 23.38
C ASP A 98 -16.25 2.57 23.53
N GLY A 99 -15.02 2.35 23.09
CA GLY A 99 -14.33 1.06 23.17
C GLY A 99 -14.78 0.04 22.13
N ARG A 100 -15.56 0.41 21.11
CA ARG A 100 -15.84 -0.49 19.98
C ARG A 100 -14.57 -0.84 19.22
N THR A 101 -14.46 -2.11 18.84
CA THR A 101 -13.38 -2.63 17.98
C THR A 101 -13.89 -2.99 16.58
N THR A 102 -15.17 -2.73 16.32
CA THR A 102 -15.87 -3.11 15.09
C THR A 102 -16.69 -1.96 14.53
N ILE A 103 -16.80 -1.90 13.20
CA ILE A 103 -17.55 -0.88 12.46
C ILE A 103 -18.72 -1.57 11.77
N ASP A 104 -19.85 -0.90 11.63
CA ASP A 104 -20.94 -1.41 10.80
C ASP A 104 -20.47 -1.56 9.34
N GLN A 105 -20.69 -2.73 8.72
CA GLN A 105 -20.31 -2.93 7.32
C GLN A 105 -21.03 -1.96 6.38
N GLU A 106 -22.32 -1.70 6.61
CA GLU A 106 -23.08 -0.80 5.75
C GLU A 106 -22.57 0.64 5.84
N GLU A 107 -22.21 1.08 7.05
CA GLU A 107 -21.61 2.39 7.30
C GLU A 107 -20.27 2.52 6.58
N LEU A 108 -19.40 1.52 6.71
CA LEU A 108 -18.10 1.50 6.02
C LEU A 108 -18.28 1.54 4.49
N ILE A 109 -19.24 0.81 3.92
CA ILE A 109 -19.55 0.86 2.48
C ILE A 109 -20.03 2.25 2.07
N GLN A 110 -20.90 2.90 2.85
CA GLN A 110 -21.38 4.25 2.55
C GLN A 110 -20.25 5.28 2.55
N TYR A 111 -19.32 5.18 3.50
CA TYR A 111 -18.14 6.05 3.53
C TYR A 111 -17.24 5.84 2.32
N LEU A 112 -16.97 4.59 1.93
CA LEU A 112 -16.18 4.29 0.74
C LEU A 112 -16.84 4.85 -0.53
N LYS A 113 -18.18 4.77 -0.63
CA LYS A 113 -18.94 5.41 -1.71
C LYS A 113 -18.79 6.93 -1.69
N PHE A 114 -18.89 7.57 -0.53
CA PHE A 114 -18.71 9.01 -0.38
C PHE A 114 -17.27 9.45 -0.74
N ALA A 115 -16.29 8.61 -0.46
CA ALA A 115 -14.90 8.80 -0.86
C ALA A 115 -14.65 8.63 -2.37
N GLY A 116 -15.68 8.27 -3.15
CA GLY A 116 -15.62 8.16 -4.62
C GLY A 116 -15.43 6.74 -5.14
N ILE A 117 -15.54 5.71 -4.28
CA ILE A 117 -15.45 4.32 -4.70
C ILE A 117 -16.83 3.84 -5.14
N GLU A 118 -17.02 3.63 -6.45
CA GLU A 118 -18.35 3.37 -7.04
C GLU A 118 -19.00 2.07 -6.53
N ASP A 119 -18.22 0.99 -6.35
CA ASP A 119 -18.74 -0.30 -5.90
C ASP A 119 -17.80 -0.97 -4.87
N PRO A 120 -17.79 -0.50 -3.61
CA PRO A 120 -16.88 -1.02 -2.59
C PRO A 120 -17.16 -2.49 -2.27
N SER A 121 -18.43 -2.91 -2.29
CA SER A 121 -18.84 -4.28 -1.95
C SER A 121 -18.17 -5.31 -2.85
N THR A 122 -18.06 -5.02 -4.15
CA THR A 122 -17.39 -5.89 -5.11
C THR A 122 -15.87 -5.67 -5.11
N GLN A 123 -15.40 -4.42 -5.09
CA GLN A 123 -13.97 -4.11 -5.15
C GLN A 123 -13.18 -4.64 -3.95
N PHE A 124 -13.83 -4.72 -2.79
CA PHE A 124 -13.23 -5.21 -1.55
C PHE A 124 -13.89 -6.50 -1.05
N ALA A 125 -14.49 -7.29 -1.96
CA ALA A 125 -15.19 -8.52 -1.59
C ALA A 125 -14.31 -9.47 -0.76
N ASP A 126 -13.04 -9.65 -1.13
CA ASP A 126 -12.09 -10.48 -0.38
C ASP A 126 -11.83 -9.92 1.02
N ILE A 127 -11.76 -8.60 1.18
CA ILE A 127 -11.59 -7.96 2.47
C ILE A 127 -12.85 -8.17 3.31
N PHE A 128 -14.05 -7.91 2.77
CA PHE A 128 -15.28 -8.09 3.52
C PHE A 128 -15.50 -9.56 3.91
N ASN A 129 -15.19 -10.51 3.03
CA ASN A 129 -15.32 -11.94 3.33
C ASN A 129 -14.40 -12.39 4.47
N ASN A 130 -13.20 -11.81 4.59
CA ASN A 130 -12.22 -12.20 5.59
C ASN A 130 -12.32 -11.43 6.91
N PHE A 131 -12.87 -10.21 6.88
CA PHE A 131 -12.84 -9.28 8.01
C PHE A 131 -14.22 -8.85 8.50
N THR A 132 -15.31 -9.49 8.04
CA THR A 132 -16.66 -9.25 8.58
C THR A 132 -17.26 -10.46 9.27
N SER A 133 -18.16 -10.22 10.21
CA SER A 133 -18.99 -11.27 10.81
C SER A 133 -20.35 -10.71 11.23
N TYR A 134 -21.38 -11.56 11.29
CA TYR A 134 -22.66 -11.17 11.85
C TYR A 134 -22.60 -11.07 13.38
N SER A 135 -22.85 -9.88 13.93
CA SER A 135 -22.97 -9.64 15.37
C SER A 135 -24.40 -9.93 15.81
N GLN A 136 -24.59 -10.93 16.68
CA GLN A 136 -25.89 -11.24 17.26
C GLN A 136 -26.37 -10.15 18.25
N THR A 137 -25.44 -9.52 18.95
CA THR A 137 -25.73 -8.45 19.92
C THR A 137 -26.24 -7.19 19.22
N GLU A 138 -25.63 -6.82 18.10
CA GLU A 138 -25.98 -5.62 17.34
C GLU A 138 -26.97 -5.90 16.19
N GLN A 139 -27.30 -7.18 15.95
CA GLN A 139 -28.15 -7.67 14.85
C GLN A 139 -27.75 -7.19 13.46
N LYS A 140 -26.44 -7.07 13.22
CA LYS A 140 -25.88 -6.53 11.97
C LYS A 140 -24.52 -7.12 11.65
N THR A 141 -24.09 -6.99 10.39
CA THR A 141 -22.75 -7.39 9.98
C THR A 141 -21.75 -6.31 10.34
N VAL A 142 -20.69 -6.70 11.05
CA VAL A 142 -19.66 -5.79 11.53
C VAL A 142 -18.31 -6.13 10.92
N PHE A 143 -17.53 -5.10 10.63
CA PHE A 143 -16.17 -5.14 10.14
C PHE A 143 -15.16 -5.07 11.30
N HIS A 144 -14.27 -6.05 11.38
CA HIS A 144 -13.23 -6.17 12.40
C HIS A 144 -12.00 -5.36 12.02
N SER A 145 -12.09 -4.04 12.17
CA SER A 145 -11.02 -3.12 11.77
C SER A 145 -9.67 -3.41 12.44
N GLN A 146 -9.65 -3.79 13.73
CA GLN A 146 -8.41 -4.11 14.43
C GLN A 146 -7.72 -5.34 13.82
N HIS A 147 -8.48 -6.40 13.54
CA HIS A 147 -7.96 -7.60 12.90
C HIS A 147 -7.44 -7.32 11.48
N PHE A 148 -8.14 -6.47 10.73
CA PHE A 148 -7.69 -6.02 9.42
C PHE A 148 -6.38 -5.23 9.49
N ILE A 149 -6.27 -4.25 10.39
CA ILE A 149 -5.08 -3.44 10.58
C ILE A 149 -3.89 -4.32 10.94
N ASP A 150 -4.05 -5.26 11.88
CA ASP A 150 -2.95 -6.14 12.26
C ASP A 150 -2.54 -7.05 11.10
N SER A 151 -3.49 -7.63 10.36
CA SER A 151 -3.20 -8.53 9.22
C SER A 151 -2.48 -7.88 8.04
N ILE A 152 -2.65 -6.57 7.81
CA ILE A 152 -2.02 -5.85 6.69
C ILE A 152 -0.74 -5.11 7.10
N THR A 153 -0.36 -5.17 8.38
CA THR A 153 0.81 -4.46 8.92
C THR A 153 1.86 -5.39 9.51
N GLU A 154 1.67 -6.70 9.37
CA GLU A 154 2.66 -7.77 9.62
C GLU A 154 3.55 -8.05 8.40
#